data_AF-A0A8S9HP88-F1
#
_entry.id   AF-A0A8S9HP88-F1
#
_cell.length_a   1.000
_cell.length_b   1.000
_cell.length_c   1.000
_cell.angle_alpha   90.00
_cell.angle_beta   90.00
_cell.angle_gamma   90.00
#
_symmetry.space_group_name_H-M   'P 1'
#
loop_
_entity.id
_entity.type
_entity.pdbx_description
1 polymer ?
#
loop_
_entity_poly.entity_id
_entity_poly.type
_entity_poly.pdbx_seq_one_letter_code
_entity_poly.pdbx_strand_id
1 'polypeptide(L)' 'MGRRKWEIKRIENKSSRQVTFCKRRNGLIEKARQLSVLCESSVAVLVVSAVKL' A
#
# COMPACT_ATOMS: atom_id res chain seq x y z
N MET A 1 9.41 7.94 -15.81
CA MET A 1 8.57 9.03 -15.26
C MET A 1 8.71 9.03 -13.74
N GLY A 2 9.01 10.18 -13.13
CA GLY A 2 9.26 10.31 -11.69
C GLY A 2 7.99 10.19 -10.81
N ARG A 3 8.17 10.37 -9.49
CA ARG A 3 7.10 10.35 -8.49
C ARG A 3 6.18 11.56 -8.67
N ARG A 4 4.90 11.33 -8.97
CA ARG A 4 3.87 12.38 -9.01
C ARG A 4 3.22 12.56 -7.64
N LYS A 5 2.95 13.80 -7.25
CA LYS A 5 2.13 14.13 -6.08
C LYS A 5 0.66 13.87 -6.41
N TRP A 6 -0.06 13.22 -5.51
CA TRP A 6 -1.50 12.94 -5.64
C TRP A 6 -2.22 13.49 -4.41
N GLU A 7 -3.44 13.97 -4.59
CA GLU A 7 -4.34 14.27 -3.49
C GLU A 7 -4.77 12.98 -2.78
N ILE A 8 -4.97 13.05 -1.45
CA ILE A 8 -5.48 11.93 -0.66
C ILE A 8 -7.00 11.89 -0.80
N LYS A 9 -7.44 11.37 -1.95
CA LYS A 9 -8.85 11.11 -2.27
C LYS A 9 -9.00 9.79 -3.03
N ARG A 10 -10.23 9.33 -3.24
CA ARG A 10 -10.51 8.13 -4.02
C ARG A 10 -10.00 8.32 -5.46
N ILE A 11 -9.27 7.33 -5.99
CA ILE A 11 -8.84 7.34 -7.39
C ILE A 11 -10.00 6.79 -8.23
N GLU A 12 -10.53 7.61 -9.13
CA GLU A 12 -11.66 7.23 -9.97
C GLU A 12 -11.26 6.25 -11.09
N ASN A 13 -10.13 6.50 -11.75
CA ASN A 13 -9.61 5.63 -12.79
C ASN A 13 -9.25 4.24 -12.22
N LYS A 14 -9.94 3.19 -12.71
CA LYS A 14 -9.79 1.81 -12.21
C LYS A 14 -8.37 1.28 -12.35
N SER A 15 -7.73 1.43 -13.51
CA SER A 15 -6.37 0.94 -13.77
C SER A 15 -5.34 1.64 -12.89
N SER A 16 -5.41 2.97 -12.80
CA SER A 16 -4.54 3.76 -11.92
C SER A 16 -4.75 3.40 -10.44
N ARG A 17 -6.00 3.14 -10.04
CA ARG A 17 -6.34 2.71 -8.67
C ARG A 17 -5.73 1.35 -8.36
N GLN A 18 -5.84 0.37 -9.27
CA GLN A 18 -5.28 -0.96 -9.07
C GLN A 18 -3.75 -0.96 -9.01
N VAL A 19 -3.08 -0.27 -9.92
CA VAL A 19 -1.62 -0.13 -9.91
C VAL A 19 -1.15 0.59 -8.64
N THR A 20 -1.85 1.66 -8.23
CA THR A 20 -1.52 2.40 -7.01
C THR A 20 -1.74 1.54 -5.76
N PHE A 21 -2.83 0.76 -5.72
CA PHE A 21 -3.10 -0.18 -4.64
C PHE A 21 -1.97 -1.21 -4.51
N CYS A 22 -1.58 -1.86 -5.60
CA CYS A 22 -0.48 -2.85 -5.58
C CYS A 22 0.83 -2.23 -5.05
N LYS A 23 1.20 -1.04 -5.55
CA LYS A 23 2.41 -0.33 -5.10
C LYS A 23 2.35 0.07 -3.63
N ARG A 24 1.22 0.62 -3.17
CA ARG A 24 1.04 1.05 -1.77
C ARG A 24 0.97 -0.13 -0.81
N ARG A 25 0.28 -1.20 -1.18
CA ARG A 25 0.21 -2.45 -0.40
C ARG A 25 1.61 -3.01 -0.16
N ASN A 26 2.42 -3.13 -1.22
CA ASN A 26 3.79 -3.64 -1.10
C ASN A 26 4.64 -2.75 -0.19
N GLY A 27 4.55 -1.42 -0.36
CA GLY A 27 5.24 -0.46 0.52
C GLY A 27 4.80 -0.53 1.98
N LEU A 28 3.50 -0.74 2.24
CA LEU A 28 2.94 -0.87 3.58
C LEU A 28 3.43 -2.15 4.28
N ILE A 29 3.43 -3.28 3.58
CA ILE A 29 3.92 -4.56 4.11
C ILE A 29 5.41 -4.46 4.47
N GLU A 30 6.22 -3.88 3.59
CA GLU A 30 7.65 -3.71 3.86
C GLU A 30 7.89 -2.78 5.06
N LYS A 31 7.07 -1.74 5.23
CA LYS A 31 7.15 -0.86 6.41
C LYS A 31 6.74 -1.56 7.70
N ALA A 32 5.68 -2.37 7.67
CA ALA A 32 5.28 -3.17 8.82
C ALA A 32 6.36 -4.19 9.21
N ARG A 33 7.01 -4.83 8.23
CA ARG A 33 8.16 -5.71 8.45
C ARG A 33 9.32 -4.97 9.11
N GLN A 34 9.69 -3.81 8.59
CA GLN A 34 10.75 -2.97 9.16
C GLN A 34 10.44 -2.58 10.61
N LEU A 35 9.20 -2.18 10.89
CA LEU A 35 8.77 -1.79 12.23
C LEU A 35 8.81 -2.97 13.21
N SER A 36 8.37 -4.15 12.78
CA SER A 36 8.44 -5.37 13.58
C SER A 36 9.87 -5.73 13.98
N VAL A 37 10.82 -5.63 13.05
CA VAL A 37 12.25 -5.89 13.31
C VAL A 37 12.88 -4.82 14.19
N LEU A 38 12.62 -3.54 13.93
CA LEU A 38 13.27 -2.43 14.65
C LEU A 38 12.77 -2.28 16.10
N CYS A 39 11.53 -2.66 16.37
CA CYS A 39 10.90 -2.48 17.67
C CYS A 39 10.63 -3.82 18.38
N GLU A 40 11.12 -4.94 17.85
CA GLU A 40 10.91 -6.30 18.38
C GLU A 40 9.43 -6.59 18.72
N SER A 41 8.52 -6.09 17.87
CA SER A 41 7.09 -6.10 18.14
C SER A 41 6.33 -6.95 17.13
N SER A 42 5.26 -7.60 17.59
CA SER A 42 4.34 -8.34 16.74
C SER A 42 3.41 -7.36 16.00
N VAL A 43 3.53 -7.31 14.67
CA VAL A 43 2.75 -6.41 13.81
C VAL A 43 1.93 -7.23 12.84
N ALA A 44 0.62 -6.97 12.78
CA ALA A 44 -0.28 -7.56 11.79
C ALA A 44 -0.85 -6.48 10.86
N VAL A 45 -0.93 -6.77 9.56
CA VAL A 45 -1.52 -5.88 8.55
C VAL A 45 -2.58 -6.64 7.77
N LEU A 46 -3.81 -6.14 7.77
CA LEU A 46 -4.91 -6.66 6.97
C LEU A 46 -5.24 -5.68 5.85
N VAL A 47 -5.11 -6.12 4.60
CA VAL A 47 -5.50 -5.33 3.42
C VAL A 47 -6.47 -6.14 2.58
N VAL A 48 -7.66 -5.62 2.37
CA VAL A 48 -8.70 -6.25 1.55
C VAL A 48 -8.78 -5.53 0.21
N SER A 49 -8.82 -6.31 -0.87
CA SER A 49 -9.11 -5.80 -2.22
C SER A 49 -10.55 -6.15 -2.59
N ALA A 50 -11.27 -5.19 -3.16
CA ALA A 50 -12.61 -5.43 -3.70
C ALA A 50 -12.61 -6.26 -5.01
N VAL A 51 -11.44 -6.52 -5.58
CA VAL A 51 -11.26 -7.24 -6.85
C VAL A 51 -10.08 -8.20 -6.71
N LYS A 52 -10.14 -9.36 -7.39
CA LYS A 52 -9.03 -10.31 -7.42
C LYS A 52 -7.80 -9.62 -8.03
N LEU A 53 -6.67 -9.67 -7.30
CA LEU A 53 -5.43 -8.97 -7.63
C LEU A 53 -4.73 -9.61 -8.83
#